data_AF-X1VC72-F1
#
_entry.id   AF-X1VC72-F1
#
_cell.length_a   1.000
_cell.length_b   1.000
_cell.length_c   1.000
_cell.angle_alpha   90.00
_cell.angle_beta   90.00
_cell.angle_gamma   90.00
#
_symmetry.space_group_name_H-M   'P 1'
#
loop_
_entity.id
_entity.type
_entity.pdbx_description
1 polymer ?
#
loop_
_entity_poly.entity_id
_entity_poly.type
_entity_poly.pdbx_seq_one_letter_code
_entity_poly.pdbx_strand_id
1 'polypeptide(L)' 'LDKPGTYKINIALSMNPSNPVIVDTYYGSLCTVEAELVPTFSEFAVASFSKA' A
#
# COMPACT_ATOMS: atom_id res chain seq x y z
N LEU A 1 4.71 4.05 2.43
CA LEU A 1 4.23 3.36 1.21
C LEU A 1 2.72 3.56 1.24
N ASP A 2 2.27 4.74 0.84
CA ASP A 2 1.00 5.27 1.36
C ASP A 2 -0.12 5.22 0.32
N LYS A 3 0.15 4.64 -0.84
CA LYS A 3 -0.88 4.41 -1.85
C LYS A 3 -1.57 3.07 -1.56
N PRO A 4 -2.90 3.04 -1.46
CA PRO A 4 -3.63 1.78 -1.36
C PRO A 4 -3.49 0.97 -2.65
N GLY A 5 -3.47 -0.35 -2.50
CA GLY A 5 -3.37 -1.30 -3.61
C GLY A 5 -2.53 -2.53 -3.29
N THR A 6 -2.55 -3.50 -4.20
CA THR A 6 -1.71 -4.70 -4.15
C THR A 6 -0.35 -4.43 -4.75
N TYR A 7 0.69 -4.57 -3.93
CA TYR A 7 2.08 -4.46 -4.35
C TYR A 7 2.57 -5.83 -4.77
N LYS A 8 3.19 -5.90 -5.96
CA LYS A 8 3.80 -7.12 -6.48
C LYS A 8 5.30 -7.11 -6.24
N ILE A 9 5.88 -8.30 -6.14
CA ILE A 9 7.31 -8.52 -6.06
C ILE A 9 7.76 -9.40 -7.21
N ASN A 10 8.88 -9.01 -7.81
CA ASN A 10 9.57 -9.76 -8.85
C ASN A 10 11.02 -9.93 -8.38
N ILE A 11 11.45 -11.18 -8.17
CA ILE A 11 12.81 -11.51 -7.76
C ILE A 11 13.40 -12.45 -8.80
N ALA A 12 14.66 -12.24 -9.15
CA ALA A 12 15.44 -13.16 -9.98
C ALA A 12 16.68 -13.60 -9.21
N LEU A 13 16.97 -14.90 -9.24
CA LEU A 13 18.22 -15.46 -8.72
C LEU A 13 19.23 -15.53 -9.87
N SER A 14 20.28 -14.72 -9.75
CA SER A 14 21.42 -14.76 -10.67
C SER A 14 22.58 -15.56 -10.07
N MET A 15 23.06 -16.55 -10.80
CA MET A 15 24.26 -17.32 -10.45
C MET A 15 25.41 -17.00 -11.43
N ASN A 16 26.62 -17.44 -11.08
CA ASN A 16 27.86 -17.15 -11.83
C ASN A 16 28.24 -15.64 -11.83
N PRO A 17 28.90 -15.14 -10.77
CA PRO A 17 29.18 -13.70 -10.59
C PRO A 17 29.95 -13.05 -11.74
N SER A 18 30.82 -13.81 -12.42
CA SER A 18 31.64 -13.34 -13.53
C SER A 18 30.87 -13.22 -14.85
N ASN A 19 29.79 -13.98 -14.99
CA ASN A 19 28.87 -13.91 -16.13
C ASN A 19 27.45 -14.33 -15.66
N PRO A 20 26.68 -13.38 -15.09
CA PRO A 20 25.43 -13.69 -14.41
C PRO A 20 24.41 -14.39 -15.29
N VAL A 21 23.88 -15.51 -14.83
CA VAL A 21 22.79 -16.27 -15.46
C VAL A 21 21.62 -16.35 -14.50
N ILE A 22 20.44 -16.00 -14.98
CA ILE A 22 19.19 -16.16 -14.21
C ILE A 22 18.85 -17.65 -14.19
N VAL A 23 18.82 -18.23 -13.00
CA VAL A 23 18.50 -19.65 -12.80
C VAL A 23 17.11 -19.86 -12.23
N ASP A 24 16.54 -18.83 -11.61
CA ASP A 24 15.20 -18.89 -11.04
C ASP A 24 14.57 -17.50 -10.96
N THR A 25 13.24 -17.46 -10.97
CA THR A 25 12.45 -16.24 -10.88
C THR A 25 11.21 -16.48 -10.02
N TYR A 26 10.95 -15.56 -9.10
CA TYR A 26 9.76 -15.54 -8.29
C TYR A 26 8.90 -14.30 -8.62
N TYR A 27 7.62 -14.56 -8.89
CA TYR A 27 6.60 -13.55 -9.13
C TYR A 27 5.47 -13.73 -8.13
N GLY A 28 5.17 -12.70 -7.34
CA GLY A 28 4.14 -12.81 -6.31
C GLY A 28 3.58 -11.48 -5.83
N SER A 29 2.65 -11.57 -4.88
CA SER A 29 2.16 -10.41 -4.13
C SER A 29 3.00 -10.25 -2.87
N LEU A 30 3.50 -9.03 -2.63
CA LEU A 30 4.25 -8.70 -1.42
C LEU A 30 3.30 -8.39 -0.26
N CYS A 31 2.38 -7.46 -0.51
CA CYS A 31 1.38 -7.03 0.45
C CYS A 31 0.22 -6.32 -0.27
N THR A 32 -0.91 -6.19 0.43
CA THR A 32 -2.00 -5.31 0.03
C THR A 32 -2.10 -4.20 1.08
N VAL A 33 -2.00 -2.96 0.64
CA VAL A 33 -2.22 -1.78 1.50
C VAL A 33 -3.66 -1.35 1.31
N GLU A 34 -4.43 -1.41 2.40
CA GLU A 34 -5.80 -0.90 2.42
C GLU A 34 -5.79 0.63 2.53
N ALA A 35 -6.80 1.28 1.97
CA ALA A 35 -6.96 2.72 2.11
C ALA A 35 -7.32 3.03 3.56
N GLU A 36 -6.60 3.96 4.17
CA GLU A 36 -6.99 4.48 5.47
C GLU A 36 -8.36 5.15 5.33
N LEU A 37 -9.34 4.65 6.08
CA LEU A 37 -10.66 5.24 6.16
C LEU A 37 -10.54 6.54 6.95
N VAL A 38 -10.34 7.66 6.27
CA VAL A 38 -10.41 8.97 6.91
C VAL A 38 -11.87 9.18 7.34
N PRO A 39 -12.16 9.30 8.65
CA PRO A 39 -13.52 9.52 9.09
C PRO A 39 -14.04 10.84 8.51
N THR A 40 -15.00 10.76 7.61
CA THR A 40 -15.72 11.94 7.13
C THR A 40 -16.75 12.33 8.19
N PHE A 41 -16.48 13.40 8.92
CA PHE A 41 -17.44 13.99 9.82
C PHE A 41 -18.38 14.91 9.04
N SER A 42 -19.54 14.40 8.64
CA SER A 42 -20.53 15.14 7.85
C SER A 42 -21.74 15.63 8.64
N GLU A 43 -21.91 15.16 9.89
CA GLU A 43 -23.12 15.44 10.69
C GLU A 43 -22.95 16.53 11.75
N PHE A 44 -21.93 17.39 11.61
CA PHE A 44 -21.83 18.53 12.51
C PHE A 44 -22.91 19.57 12.20
N ALA A 45 -23.93 19.64 13.05
CA ALA A 45 -24.93 20.69 13.01
C ALA A 45 -25.07 21.34 14.39
N VAL A 46 -25.00 22.66 14.44
CA VAL A 46 -25.33 23.44 15.64
C VAL A 46 -26.85 23.55 15.71
N ALA A 47 -27.48 22.83 16.65
CA ALA A 47 -28.94 22.82 16.81
C ALA A 47 -29.48 24.15 17.38
N SER A 48 -28.72 24.80 18.25
CA SER A 48 -29.03 26.14 18.77
C SER A 48 -27.80 26.78 19.42
N PHE A 49 -27.79 28.11 19.52
CA PHE A 49 -26.82 28.85 20.33
C PHE A 49 -27.55 29.92 21.13
N SER A 50 -27.08 30.20 22.35
CA SER A 50 -27.55 31.31 23.18
C SER A 50 -26.38 32.14 23.65
N LYS A 51 -26.52 33.45 23.60
CA LYS A 51 -25.54 34.39 24.15
C LYS A 51 -25.74 34.49 25.67
N ALA A 52 -24.64 34.40 26.41
CA ALA A 52 -24.63 34.65 27.86
C ALA A 52 -25.02 36.09 28.19
#